data_AF-Q4D8J8-F1
#
_entry.id   AF-Q4D8J8-F1
#
_cell.length_a   1.000
_cell.length_b   1.000
_cell.length_c   1.000
_cell.angle_alpha   90.00
_cell.angle_beta   90.00
_cell.angle_gamma   90.00
#
_symmetry.space_group_name_H-M   'P 1'
#
loop_
_entity.id
_entity.type
_entity.pdbx_description
1 polymer ?
#
loop_
_entity_poly.entity_id
_entity_poly.type
_entity_poly.pdbx_seq_one_letter_code
_entity_poly.pdbx_strand_id
1 'polypeptide(L)'
;MNMNDLLFQAATQTIDALSFTQSHVIDEDFRAHSKATINSVRSLQREQRSRIEQNYGPRAVSSDAIAAQLRATYRGETASLELMKEANERGVPPAFMANMSHSKCQVFKKEMKRRIHEWERAFREEHGVAVTAHDKASLHHVYELYKAAKNRLKETESPRKTAFEPKVEDTSELHQPQYYEKKHEPYQPRQALYEGGGNNGDAGRDERGGTVGVQPSQISSTQMDSAGSKQFTTPASVTSSINVPRQNSPSRPIRKGKPASQMSDDDLATEKRYLKYILHRFESDFEQKNGRPPTKNDRRVWTAEYTRYGELKNEILRRSANGKQGEASNVEGGAHTRVSAGPVTIPENF
;
A
#
# COMPACT_ATOMS: atom_id res chain seq x y z
N MET A 1 -8.52 76.34 -41.14
CA MET A 1 -8.41 75.42 -39.98
C MET A 1 -7.16 75.80 -39.22
N ASN A 2 -7.24 76.13 -37.93
CA ASN A 2 -6.04 76.42 -37.15
C ASN A 2 -5.28 75.12 -36.91
N MET A 3 -3.95 75.19 -36.99
CA MET A 3 -3.07 74.04 -36.70
C MET A 3 -3.33 73.45 -35.30
N ASN A 4 -3.68 74.31 -34.33
CA ASN A 4 -4.04 73.90 -32.98
C ASN A 4 -5.32 73.06 -32.93
N ASP A 5 -6.32 73.39 -33.74
CA ASP A 5 -7.59 72.63 -33.79
C ASP A 5 -7.33 71.23 -34.37
N LEU A 6 -6.49 71.14 -35.41
CA LEU A 6 -6.10 69.87 -36.02
C LEU A 6 -5.32 68.99 -35.03
N LEU A 7 -4.40 69.57 -34.27
CA LEU A 7 -3.62 68.87 -33.25
C LEU A 7 -4.53 68.36 -32.10
N PHE A 8 -5.44 69.20 -31.62
CA PHE A 8 -6.40 68.81 -30.57
C PHE A 8 -7.35 67.71 -31.04
N GLN A 9 -7.82 67.80 -32.28
CA GLN A 9 -8.65 66.76 -32.90
C GLN A 9 -7.87 65.43 -33.03
N ALA A 10 -6.63 65.47 -33.50
CA ALA A 10 -5.77 64.29 -33.61
C ALA A 10 -5.48 63.65 -32.23
N ALA A 11 -5.23 64.47 -31.21
CA ALA A 11 -5.03 63.99 -29.83
C ALA A 11 -6.29 63.30 -29.29
N THR A 12 -7.47 63.91 -29.49
CA THR A 12 -8.76 63.33 -29.05
C THR A 12 -9.03 61.99 -29.73
N GLN A 13 -8.84 61.91 -31.06
CA GLN A 13 -8.99 60.66 -31.81
C GLN A 13 -8.02 59.58 -31.34
N THR A 14 -6.79 59.97 -30.98
CA THR A 14 -5.79 59.03 -30.45
C THR A 14 -6.21 58.51 -29.07
N ILE A 15 -6.74 59.36 -28.18
CA ILE A 15 -7.24 58.96 -26.86
C ILE A 15 -8.44 58.01 -27.00
N ASP A 16 -9.36 58.29 -27.91
CA ASP A 16 -10.51 57.42 -28.18
C ASP A 16 -10.07 56.06 -28.73
N ALA A 17 -9.12 56.04 -29.67
CA ALA A 17 -8.55 54.81 -30.21
C ALA A 17 -7.81 53.99 -29.13
N LEU A 18 -7.05 54.65 -28.25
CA LEU A 18 -6.38 53.99 -27.12
C LEU A 18 -7.38 53.42 -26.11
N SER A 19 -8.44 54.18 -25.78
CA SER A 19 -9.50 53.72 -24.87
C SER A 19 -10.28 52.54 -25.45
N PHE A 20 -10.50 52.55 -26.77
CA PHE A 20 -11.12 51.44 -27.48
C PHE A 20 -10.25 50.18 -27.45
N THR A 21 -8.96 50.29 -27.78
CA THR A 21 -8.02 49.15 -27.72
C THR A 21 -7.77 48.64 -26.29
N GLN A 22 -8.03 49.45 -25.27
CA GLN A 22 -8.01 49.00 -23.88
C GLN A 22 -9.19 48.09 -23.53
N SER A 23 -10.37 48.33 -24.10
CA SER A 23 -11.61 47.59 -23.80
C SER A 23 -11.97 46.52 -24.83
N HIS A 24 -11.45 46.61 -26.05
CA HIS A 24 -11.78 45.73 -27.16
C HIS A 24 -10.55 45.01 -27.72
N VAL A 25 -10.79 43.87 -28.36
CA VAL A 25 -9.83 43.15 -29.20
C VAL A 25 -10.41 43.11 -30.60
N ILE A 26 -9.58 43.38 -31.60
CA ILE A 26 -9.93 43.28 -33.01
C ILE A 26 -9.50 41.90 -33.49
N ASP A 27 -10.41 41.12 -34.07
CA ASP A 27 -10.11 39.82 -34.66
C ASP A 27 -9.55 39.93 -36.09
N GLU A 28 -9.24 38.79 -36.72
CA GLU A 28 -8.68 38.72 -38.09
C GLU A 28 -9.64 39.28 -39.15
N ASP A 29 -10.95 39.30 -38.87
CA ASP A 29 -12.00 39.87 -39.73
C ASP A 29 -12.26 41.36 -39.43
N PHE A 30 -11.37 42.00 -38.66
CA PHE A 30 -11.48 43.39 -38.22
C PHE A 30 -12.73 43.69 -37.38
N ARG A 31 -13.33 42.68 -36.73
CA ARG A 31 -14.46 42.86 -35.83
C ARG A 31 -13.96 43.13 -34.42
N ALA A 32 -14.56 44.10 -33.76
CA ALA A 32 -14.23 44.44 -32.39
C ALA A 32 -15.11 43.69 -31.39
N HIS A 33 -14.46 43.00 -30.46
CA HIS A 33 -15.12 42.30 -29.36
C HIS A 33 -14.67 42.89 -28.03
N SER A 34 -15.60 43.07 -27.09
CA SER A 34 -15.25 43.46 -25.72
C SER A 34 -14.32 42.41 -25.09
N LYS A 35 -13.23 42.85 -24.49
CA LYS A 35 -12.29 42.00 -23.74
C LYS A 35 -12.99 41.23 -22.63
N ALA A 36 -14.03 41.82 -22.01
CA ALA A 36 -14.81 41.14 -20.98
C ALA A 36 -15.53 39.90 -21.54
N THR A 37 -16.13 40.02 -22.73
CA THR A 37 -16.79 38.92 -23.44
C THR A 37 -15.79 37.83 -23.81
N ILE A 38 -14.64 38.20 -24.39
CA ILE A 38 -13.58 37.24 -24.73
C ILE A 38 -13.08 36.49 -23.49
N ASN A 39 -12.84 37.21 -22.39
CA ASN A 39 -12.37 36.61 -21.14
C ASN A 39 -13.42 35.66 -20.54
N SER A 40 -14.71 36.01 -20.61
CA SER A 40 -15.82 35.14 -20.20
C SER A 40 -15.85 33.84 -21.01
N VAL A 41 -15.76 33.94 -22.35
CA VAL A 41 -15.71 32.76 -23.25
C VAL A 41 -14.48 31.89 -22.94
N ARG A 42 -13.29 32.48 -22.78
CA ARG A 42 -12.07 31.75 -22.41
C ARG A 42 -12.17 31.09 -21.03
N SER A 43 -12.85 31.74 -20.07
CA SER A 43 -13.12 31.14 -18.76
C SER A 43 -14.02 29.93 -18.89
N LEU A 44 -15.13 30.05 -19.63
CA LEU A 44 -16.06 28.96 -19.90
C LEU A 44 -15.39 27.80 -20.64
N GLN A 45 -14.55 28.08 -21.64
CA GLN A 45 -13.78 27.05 -22.35
C GLN A 45 -12.82 26.30 -21.43
N ARG A 46 -12.12 27.01 -20.54
CA ARG A 46 -11.25 26.38 -19.52
C ARG A 46 -12.04 25.52 -18.55
N GLU A 47 -13.21 25.99 -18.11
CA GLU A 47 -14.09 25.23 -17.24
C GLU A 47 -14.64 23.98 -17.93
N GLN A 48 -15.11 24.10 -19.17
CA GLN A 48 -15.57 22.94 -19.97
C GLN A 48 -14.46 21.93 -20.16
N ARG A 49 -13.25 22.36 -20.51
CA ARG A 49 -12.08 21.48 -20.62
C ARG A 49 -11.76 20.79 -19.30
N SER A 50 -11.79 21.53 -18.18
CA SER A 50 -11.61 20.96 -16.84
C SER A 50 -12.68 19.92 -16.49
N ARG A 51 -13.95 20.17 -16.83
CA ARG A 51 -15.04 19.20 -16.62
C ARG A 51 -14.87 17.96 -17.48
N ILE A 52 -14.44 18.11 -18.73
CA ILE A 52 -14.15 16.98 -19.63
C ILE A 52 -12.98 16.16 -19.08
N GLU A 53 -11.91 16.81 -18.63
CA GLU A 53 -10.75 16.14 -18.05
C GLU A 53 -11.09 15.43 -16.73
N GLN A 54 -11.92 16.03 -15.88
CA GLN A 54 -12.39 15.39 -14.64
C GLN A 54 -13.31 14.19 -14.91
N ASN A 55 -14.24 14.32 -15.87
CA ASN A 55 -15.24 13.27 -16.12
C ASN A 55 -14.74 12.16 -17.03
N TYR A 56 -13.97 12.52 -18.06
CA TYR A 56 -13.56 11.66 -19.18
C TYR A 56 -12.04 11.66 -19.41
N GLY A 57 -11.27 12.41 -18.63
CA GLY A 57 -9.82 12.39 -18.73
C GLY A 57 -9.23 11.03 -18.35
N PRO A 58 -7.91 10.84 -18.58
CA PRO A 58 -7.22 9.62 -18.23
C PRO A 58 -7.38 9.33 -16.74
N ARG A 59 -8.25 8.38 -16.40
CA ARG A 59 -8.39 7.89 -15.03
C ARG A 59 -7.21 6.98 -14.74
N ALA A 60 -6.64 7.09 -13.54
CA ALA A 60 -5.70 6.09 -13.05
C ALA A 60 -6.38 4.72 -13.17
N VAL A 61 -5.68 3.76 -13.81
CA VAL A 61 -6.23 2.43 -14.01
C VAL A 61 -6.41 1.80 -12.63
N SER A 62 -7.65 1.39 -12.30
CA SER A 62 -7.93 0.79 -11.00
C SER A 62 -7.09 -0.46 -10.78
N SER A 63 -6.79 -0.77 -9.52
CA SER A 63 -6.01 -1.97 -9.19
C SER A 63 -6.70 -3.23 -9.71
N ASP A 64 -8.03 -3.29 -9.67
CA ASP A 64 -8.83 -4.37 -10.24
C ASP A 64 -8.72 -4.49 -11.76
N ALA A 65 -8.71 -3.37 -12.49
CA ALA A 65 -8.56 -3.38 -13.95
C ALA A 65 -7.17 -3.90 -14.35
N ILE A 66 -6.11 -3.49 -13.63
CA ILE A 66 -4.76 -4.04 -13.84
C ILE A 66 -4.74 -5.54 -13.50
N ALA A 67 -5.36 -5.96 -12.41
CA ALA A 67 -5.42 -7.37 -12.03
C ALA A 67 -6.15 -8.22 -13.08
N ALA A 68 -7.27 -7.72 -13.62
CA ALA A 68 -8.01 -8.35 -14.70
C ALA A 68 -7.17 -8.43 -15.97
N GLN A 69 -6.47 -7.35 -16.34
CA GLN A 69 -5.56 -7.35 -17.49
C GLN A 69 -4.44 -8.38 -17.32
N LEU A 70 -3.85 -8.51 -16.12
CA LEU A 70 -2.79 -9.49 -15.87
C LEU A 70 -3.30 -10.92 -15.97
N ARG A 71 -4.47 -11.20 -15.38
CA ARG A 71 -5.11 -12.52 -15.50
C ARG A 71 -5.47 -12.86 -16.94
N ALA A 72 -5.94 -11.89 -17.73
CA ALA A 72 -6.24 -12.09 -19.14
C ALA A 72 -4.97 -12.32 -19.98
N THR A 73 -3.92 -11.52 -19.74
CA THR A 73 -2.66 -11.58 -20.49
C THR A 73 -1.95 -12.92 -20.29
N TYR A 74 -1.96 -13.45 -19.06
CA TYR A 74 -1.24 -14.67 -18.70
C TYR A 74 -2.14 -15.89 -18.54
N ARG A 75 -3.37 -15.85 -19.07
CA ARG A 75 -4.37 -16.91 -18.88
C ARG A 75 -3.88 -18.28 -19.34
N GLY A 76 -3.18 -18.34 -20.47
CA GLY A 76 -2.67 -19.58 -21.04
C GLY A 76 -1.54 -20.17 -20.21
N GLU A 77 -0.61 -19.34 -19.77
CA GLU A 77 0.53 -19.73 -18.96
C GLU A 77 0.13 -20.14 -17.55
N THR A 78 -0.86 -19.46 -16.95
CA THR A 78 -1.41 -19.86 -15.64
C THR A 78 -2.14 -21.19 -15.73
N ALA A 79 -2.94 -21.42 -16.78
CA ALA A 79 -3.61 -22.71 -16.99
C ALA A 79 -2.60 -23.85 -17.22
N SER A 80 -1.53 -23.59 -17.98
CA SER A 80 -0.46 -24.57 -18.19
C SER A 80 0.29 -24.90 -16.88
N LEU A 81 0.47 -23.92 -15.99
CA LEU A 81 1.06 -24.12 -14.67
C LEU A 81 0.14 -24.91 -13.73
N GLU A 82 -1.18 -24.71 -13.80
CA GLU A 82 -2.17 -25.47 -13.04
C GLU A 82 -2.21 -26.95 -13.46
N LEU A 83 -2.28 -27.23 -14.76
CA LEU A 83 -2.24 -28.60 -15.30
C LEU A 83 -0.98 -29.36 -14.85
N MET A 84 0.17 -28.68 -14.81
CA MET A 84 1.42 -29.28 -14.34
C MET A 84 1.39 -29.56 -12.83
N LYS A 85 0.75 -28.70 -12.02
CA LYS A 85 0.56 -28.95 -10.59
C LYS A 85 -0.34 -30.16 -10.34
N GLU A 86 -1.38 -30.33 -11.16
CA GLU A 86 -2.28 -31.49 -11.10
C GLU A 86 -1.57 -32.79 -11.50
N ALA A 87 -0.65 -32.74 -12.48
CA ALA A 87 0.17 -33.88 -12.88
C ALA A 87 1.20 -34.34 -11.82
N ASN A 88 1.33 -33.63 -10.69
CA ASN A 88 2.25 -33.91 -9.59
C ASN A 88 3.73 -34.07 -10.01
N GLU A 89 4.12 -33.49 -11.15
CA GLU A 89 5.49 -33.49 -11.65
C GLU A 89 6.34 -32.45 -10.89
N ARG A 90 6.68 -32.77 -9.64
CA ARG A 90 7.57 -31.93 -8.83
C ARG A 90 8.96 -31.86 -9.47
N GLY A 91 9.25 -30.74 -10.11
CA GLY A 91 10.58 -30.40 -10.61
C GLY A 91 10.67 -30.21 -12.12
N VAL A 92 9.62 -30.55 -12.87
CA VAL A 92 9.58 -30.25 -14.31
C VAL A 92 9.19 -28.78 -14.47
N PRO A 93 9.96 -27.97 -15.22
CA PRO A 93 9.55 -26.60 -15.52
C PRO A 93 8.29 -26.64 -16.39
N PRO A 94 7.32 -25.72 -16.18
CA PRO A 94 6.14 -25.59 -17.02
C PRO A 94 6.51 -25.63 -18.50
N ALA A 95 5.75 -26.38 -19.32
CA ALA A 95 6.05 -26.58 -20.74
C ALA A 95 6.28 -25.25 -21.49
N PHE A 96 5.53 -24.21 -21.15
CA PHE A 96 5.71 -22.88 -21.74
C PHE A 96 7.11 -22.31 -21.46
N MET A 97 7.66 -22.55 -20.27
CA MET A 97 9.01 -22.10 -19.93
C MET A 97 10.07 -22.98 -20.53
N ALA A 98 9.88 -24.30 -20.63
CA ALA A 98 10.87 -25.20 -21.24
C ALA A 98 11.32 -24.71 -22.63
N ASN A 99 10.38 -24.13 -23.39
CA ASN A 99 10.60 -23.60 -24.74
C ASN A 99 11.23 -22.20 -24.81
N MET A 100 11.32 -21.46 -23.70
CA MET A 100 11.86 -20.10 -23.70
C MET A 100 13.39 -20.10 -23.53
N SER A 101 14.15 -19.38 -24.35
CA SER A 101 15.58 -19.19 -24.09
C SER A 101 15.84 -18.48 -22.75
N HIS A 102 17.05 -18.62 -22.18
CA HIS A 102 17.43 -17.96 -20.92
C HIS A 102 17.18 -16.44 -20.95
N SER A 103 17.57 -15.77 -22.05
CA SER A 103 17.32 -14.34 -22.27
C SER A 103 15.81 -14.01 -22.27
N LYS A 104 14.99 -14.79 -22.98
CA LYS A 104 13.53 -14.61 -22.97
C LYS A 104 12.95 -14.77 -21.56
N CYS A 105 13.45 -15.74 -20.79
CA CYS A 105 13.03 -15.95 -19.40
C CYS A 105 13.42 -14.77 -18.48
N GLN A 106 14.59 -14.17 -18.67
CA GLN A 106 14.99 -12.95 -17.95
C GLN A 106 14.07 -11.76 -18.27
N VAL A 107 13.78 -11.52 -19.55
CA VAL A 107 12.87 -10.45 -19.98
C VAL A 107 11.48 -10.67 -19.38
N PHE A 108 10.97 -11.91 -19.45
CA PHE A 108 9.69 -12.29 -18.87
C PHE A 108 9.62 -12.05 -17.36
N LYS A 109 10.64 -12.47 -16.60
CA LYS A 109 10.72 -12.21 -15.15
C LYS A 109 10.72 -10.70 -14.84
N LYS A 110 11.44 -9.90 -15.63
CA LYS A 110 11.49 -8.43 -15.46
C LYS A 110 10.13 -7.80 -15.73
N GLU A 111 9.49 -8.17 -16.83
CA GLU A 111 8.15 -7.66 -17.19
C GLU A 111 7.10 -8.05 -16.15
N MET A 112 7.08 -9.32 -15.72
CA MET A 112 6.16 -9.79 -14.69
C MET A 112 6.35 -9.04 -13.37
N LYS A 113 7.61 -8.83 -12.96
CA LYS A 113 7.93 -8.03 -11.77
C LYS A 113 7.45 -6.58 -11.94
N ARG A 114 7.63 -5.97 -13.11
CA ARG A 114 7.19 -4.59 -13.39
C ARG A 114 5.67 -4.47 -13.24
N ARG A 115 4.93 -5.37 -13.87
CA ARG A 115 3.46 -5.43 -13.82
C ARG A 115 2.91 -5.66 -12.41
N ILE A 116 3.54 -6.55 -11.63
CA ILE A 116 3.16 -6.77 -10.23
C ILE A 116 3.36 -5.47 -9.42
N HIS A 117 4.48 -4.76 -9.58
CA HIS A 117 4.67 -3.47 -8.89
C HIS A 117 3.71 -2.38 -9.36
N GLU A 118 3.33 -2.39 -10.64
CA GLU A 118 2.33 -1.47 -11.19
C GLU A 118 0.97 -1.68 -10.51
N TRP A 119 0.53 -2.94 -10.38
CA TRP A 119 -0.65 -3.30 -9.60
C TRP A 119 -0.52 -2.93 -8.12
N GLU A 120 0.60 -3.26 -7.46
CA GLU A 120 0.80 -2.92 -6.04
C GLU A 120 0.82 -1.41 -5.78
N ARG A 121 1.28 -0.61 -6.76
CA ARG A 121 1.22 0.85 -6.71
C ARG A 121 -0.22 1.35 -6.83
N ALA A 122 -0.95 0.91 -7.86
CA ALA A 122 -2.34 1.27 -8.05
C ALA A 122 -3.21 0.89 -6.84
N PHE A 123 -2.99 -0.31 -6.26
CA PHE A 123 -3.67 -0.75 -5.05
C PHE A 123 -3.41 0.18 -3.86
N ARG A 124 -2.16 0.64 -3.70
CA ARG A 124 -1.80 1.57 -2.62
C ARG A 124 -2.39 2.96 -2.84
N GLU A 125 -2.45 3.44 -4.09
CA GLU A 125 -3.06 4.71 -4.44
C GLU A 125 -4.59 4.68 -4.23
N GLU A 126 -5.24 3.55 -4.54
CA GLU A 126 -6.67 3.35 -4.40
C GLU A 126 -7.12 3.14 -2.95
N HIS A 127 -6.43 2.29 -2.19
CA HIS A 127 -6.84 1.92 -0.82
C HIS A 127 -6.08 2.66 0.28
N GLY A 128 -5.00 3.38 -0.04
CA GLY A 128 -4.16 4.07 0.95
C GLY A 128 -3.38 3.13 1.89
N VAL A 129 -3.38 1.82 1.64
CA VAL A 129 -2.73 0.80 2.47
C VAL A 129 -1.75 -0.05 1.67
N ALA A 130 -0.78 -0.64 2.36
CA ALA A 130 0.12 -1.61 1.74
C ALA A 130 -0.62 -2.93 1.48
N VAL A 131 -0.33 -3.55 0.33
CA VAL A 131 -0.90 -4.83 -0.09
C VAL A 131 -0.60 -5.93 0.94
N THR A 132 -1.64 -6.59 1.45
CA THR A 132 -1.52 -7.74 2.35
C THR A 132 -1.43 -9.07 1.59
N ALA A 133 -1.16 -10.17 2.29
CA ALA A 133 -1.16 -11.49 1.68
C ALA A 133 -2.55 -11.90 1.15
N HIS A 134 -3.62 -11.42 1.77
CA HIS A 134 -4.99 -11.68 1.34
C HIS A 134 -5.29 -10.98 0.01
N ASP A 135 -4.88 -9.73 -0.14
CA ASP A 135 -5.11 -8.95 -1.37
C ASP A 135 -4.36 -9.55 -2.57
N LYS A 136 -3.18 -10.14 -2.32
CA LYS A 136 -2.39 -10.88 -3.32
C LYS A 136 -3.08 -12.15 -3.82
N ALA A 137 -4.14 -12.65 -3.16
CA ALA A 137 -4.88 -13.83 -3.60
C ALA A 137 -5.48 -13.65 -5.01
N SER A 138 -5.91 -12.42 -5.34
CA SER A 138 -6.43 -12.05 -6.66
C SER A 138 -5.42 -12.26 -7.81
N LEU A 139 -4.13 -12.29 -7.48
CA LEU A 139 -3.01 -12.47 -8.40
C LEU A 139 -2.17 -13.71 -8.07
N HIS A 140 -2.67 -14.64 -7.27
CA HIS A 140 -1.93 -15.81 -6.81
C HIS A 140 -1.24 -16.58 -7.97
N HIS A 141 -1.98 -16.88 -9.04
CA HIS A 141 -1.45 -17.57 -10.22
C HIS A 141 -0.33 -16.79 -10.93
N VAL A 142 -0.42 -15.46 -10.96
CA VAL A 142 0.61 -14.58 -11.54
C VAL A 142 1.88 -14.58 -10.68
N TYR A 143 1.75 -14.59 -9.35
CA TYR A 143 2.88 -14.71 -8.43
C TYR A 143 3.57 -16.08 -8.55
N GLU A 144 2.80 -17.15 -8.71
CA GLU A 144 3.34 -18.50 -8.92
C GLU A 144 4.09 -18.59 -10.26
N LEU A 145 3.56 -17.96 -11.31
CA LEU A 145 4.22 -17.86 -12.61
C LEU A 145 5.56 -17.12 -12.52
N TYR A 146 5.58 -15.97 -11.82
CA TYR A 146 6.81 -15.23 -11.53
C TYR A 146 7.83 -16.09 -10.76
N LYS A 147 7.38 -16.83 -9.74
CA LYS A 147 8.22 -17.69 -8.91
C LYS A 147 8.82 -18.83 -9.72
N ALA A 148 8.05 -19.46 -10.60
CA ALA A 148 8.51 -20.51 -11.49
C ALA A 148 9.57 -19.99 -12.48
N ALA A 149 9.35 -18.81 -13.09
CA ALA A 149 10.36 -18.16 -13.95
C ALA A 149 11.63 -17.78 -13.17
N LYS A 150 11.48 -17.31 -11.92
CA LYS A 150 12.61 -17.00 -11.04
C LYS A 150 13.42 -18.26 -10.68
N ASN A 151 12.78 -19.39 -10.42
CA ASN A 151 13.45 -20.64 -10.07
C ASN A 151 14.22 -21.21 -11.27
N ARG A 152 13.61 -21.21 -12.45
CA ARG A 152 14.27 -21.62 -13.69
C ARG A 152 15.55 -20.83 -14.00
N LEU A 153 15.54 -19.52 -13.75
CA LEU A 153 16.74 -18.70 -13.91
C LEU A 153 17.82 -19.05 -12.91
N LYS A 154 17.46 -19.40 -11.67
CA LYS A 154 18.44 -19.88 -10.68
C LYS A 154 19.05 -21.21 -11.09
N GLU A 155 18.27 -22.14 -11.63
CA GLU A 155 18.76 -23.44 -12.13
C GLU A 155 19.75 -23.27 -13.29
N THR A 156 19.47 -22.34 -14.20
CA THR A 156 20.34 -22.07 -15.37
C THR A 156 21.53 -21.16 -15.08
N GLU A 157 21.51 -20.38 -13.99
CA GLU A 157 22.65 -19.61 -13.49
C GLU A 157 23.56 -20.45 -12.57
N SER A 158 23.03 -21.56 -12.03
CA SER A 158 23.75 -22.53 -11.20
C SER A 158 24.61 -23.62 -11.90
N PRO A 159 24.97 -23.62 -13.21
CA PRO A 159 25.76 -24.72 -13.78
C PRO A 159 27.21 -24.32 -14.12
N ARG A 160 28.18 -24.84 -13.32
CA ARG A 160 29.56 -25.30 -13.69
C ARG A 160 30.56 -25.23 -12.51
N LYS A 161 30.31 -25.91 -11.39
CA LYS A 161 31.38 -26.19 -10.41
C LYS A 161 31.63 -27.68 -10.12
N THR A 162 30.99 -28.57 -10.85
CA THR A 162 31.19 -30.02 -10.73
C THR A 162 31.27 -30.66 -12.11
N ALA A 163 32.43 -30.49 -12.76
CA ALA A 163 32.88 -31.33 -13.85
C ALA A 163 34.40 -31.43 -13.73
N PHE A 164 34.91 -32.67 -13.77
CA PHE A 164 36.28 -33.13 -13.53
C PHE A 164 36.65 -33.47 -12.08
N GLU A 165 36.08 -34.55 -11.55
CA GLU A 165 36.92 -35.66 -11.08
C GLU A 165 36.11 -36.97 -11.05
N PRO A 166 36.44 -37.97 -11.89
CA PRO A 166 36.01 -39.33 -11.66
C PRO A 166 37.00 -39.97 -10.68
N LYS A 167 36.60 -40.13 -9.42
CA LYS A 167 37.32 -41.01 -8.51
C LYS A 167 36.39 -42.11 -8.00
N VAL A 168 36.85 -43.31 -8.35
CA VAL A 168 36.32 -44.65 -8.14
C VAL A 168 36.30 -45.00 -6.64
N GLU A 169 35.40 -45.93 -6.28
CA GLU A 169 35.33 -46.67 -5.01
C GLU A 169 34.94 -45.83 -3.78
N ASP A 170 34.17 -46.28 -2.79
CA ASP A 170 33.37 -47.46 -2.48
C ASP A 170 32.72 -47.08 -1.13
N THR A 171 31.62 -47.74 -0.77
CA THR A 171 31.18 -47.92 0.63
C THR A 171 30.43 -46.77 1.34
N SER A 172 29.11 -46.93 1.32
CA SER A 172 28.18 -46.97 2.47
C SER A 172 28.19 -45.89 3.58
N GLU A 173 26.94 -45.64 4.01
CA GLU A 173 26.48 -45.08 5.29
C GLU A 173 26.16 -43.58 5.34
N LEU A 174 24.83 -43.36 5.44
CA LEU A 174 24.17 -42.47 6.41
C LEU A 174 24.99 -41.29 6.91
N HIS A 175 24.56 -40.04 6.65
CA HIS A 175 24.45 -38.99 7.68
C HIS A 175 23.70 -37.75 7.16
N GLN A 176 22.78 -37.29 8.02
CA GLN A 176 21.94 -36.08 8.08
C GLN A 176 22.25 -34.85 7.20
N PRO A 177 21.22 -34.11 6.72
CA PRO A 177 21.40 -32.73 6.28
C PRO A 177 21.55 -31.79 7.49
N GLN A 178 22.76 -31.25 7.64
CA GLN A 178 23.07 -30.13 8.52
C GLN A 178 22.25 -28.88 8.18
N TYR A 179 21.73 -28.28 9.24
CA TYR A 179 21.19 -26.93 9.28
C TYR A 179 22.28 -25.91 8.92
N TYR A 180 22.05 -25.11 7.87
CA TYR A 180 22.86 -23.91 7.63
C TYR A 180 22.22 -22.69 8.30
N GLU A 181 22.94 -22.23 9.30
CA GLU A 181 22.70 -21.09 10.15
C GLU A 181 22.78 -19.77 9.38
N LYS A 182 21.77 -18.94 9.61
CA LYS A 182 21.50 -17.68 8.92
C LYS A 182 22.34 -16.58 9.55
N LYS A 183 23.50 -16.24 8.97
CA LYS A 183 24.27 -15.06 9.37
C LYS A 183 23.47 -13.79 9.09
N HIS A 184 23.16 -13.10 10.19
CA HIS A 184 22.64 -11.75 10.25
C HIS A 184 23.71 -10.75 9.74
N GLU A 185 23.35 -9.92 8.76
CA GLU A 185 24.03 -8.64 8.52
C GLU A 185 23.10 -7.48 8.96
N PRO A 186 23.65 -6.46 9.65
CA PRO A 186 22.86 -5.38 10.21
C PRO A 186 22.56 -4.29 9.17
N TYR A 187 21.27 -4.02 8.97
CA TYR A 187 20.79 -2.82 8.27
C TYR A 187 21.09 -1.57 9.10
N GLN A 188 21.98 -0.71 8.61
CA GLN A 188 22.04 0.70 8.99
C GLN A 188 21.08 1.52 8.09
N PRO A 189 20.27 2.43 8.66
CA PRO A 189 19.46 3.37 7.88
C PRO A 189 20.27 4.63 7.61
N ARG A 190 20.67 4.89 6.35
CA ARG A 190 21.17 6.21 5.95
C ARG A 190 20.00 7.09 5.49
N GLN A 191 19.76 8.12 6.29
CA GLN A 191 18.93 9.28 5.97
C GLN A 191 19.55 10.13 4.85
N ALA A 192 18.68 10.94 4.25
CA ALA A 192 18.87 11.86 3.15
C ALA A 192 20.01 12.88 3.33
N LEU A 193 20.65 13.25 2.22
CA LEU A 193 20.97 14.64 1.87
C LEU A 193 21.36 14.76 0.38
N TYR A 194 20.76 15.76 -0.29
CA TYR A 194 21.26 16.62 -1.39
C TYR A 194 22.36 16.12 -2.34
N GLU A 195 22.05 16.11 -3.64
CA GLU A 195 22.84 16.58 -4.81
C GLU A 195 22.03 16.19 -6.07
N GLY A 196 21.54 17.07 -6.94
CA GLY A 196 22.13 18.30 -7.44
C GLY A 196 23.03 17.98 -8.63
N GLY A 197 22.46 17.58 -9.78
CA GLY A 197 23.23 17.24 -10.97
C GLY A 197 22.38 17.26 -12.24
N GLY A 198 22.32 18.41 -12.90
CA GLY A 198 21.75 18.57 -14.24
C GLY A 198 22.74 18.15 -15.32
N ASN A 199 22.21 17.77 -16.49
CA ASN A 199 22.96 17.70 -17.73
C ASN A 199 22.15 18.29 -18.89
N ASN A 200 22.90 19.00 -19.74
CA ASN A 200 22.52 20.02 -20.71
C ASN A 200 21.99 19.52 -22.06
N GLY A 201 21.41 20.47 -22.82
CA GLY A 201 21.16 20.45 -24.27
C GLY A 201 19.66 20.47 -24.58
N ASP A 202 19.05 21.40 -25.31
CA ASP A 202 19.49 22.11 -26.50
C ASP A 202 18.53 23.31 -26.82
N ALA A 203 18.95 24.21 -27.71
CA ALA A 203 18.65 25.64 -27.78
C ALA A 203 17.43 26.11 -28.60
N GLY A 204 16.98 27.36 -28.32
CA GLY A 204 16.15 28.22 -29.19
C GLY A 204 15.10 29.03 -28.38
N ARG A 205 15.40 30.22 -27.82
CA ARG A 205 15.41 31.57 -28.44
C ARG A 205 13.97 32.00 -28.85
N ASP A 206 13.30 33.06 -28.37
CA ASP A 206 13.66 34.46 -28.04
C ASP A 206 12.63 35.08 -27.03
N GLU A 207 13.12 36.06 -26.24
CA GLU A 207 12.51 37.38 -25.86
C GLU A 207 11.06 37.49 -25.31
N ARG A 208 10.70 38.34 -24.33
CA ARG A 208 11.36 39.38 -23.50
C ARG A 208 10.29 39.98 -22.57
N GLY A 209 10.64 40.17 -21.28
CA GLY A 209 10.11 41.18 -20.31
C GLY A 209 8.62 41.14 -19.95
N GLY A 210 8.15 41.33 -18.72
CA GLY A 210 8.71 41.81 -17.46
C GLY A 210 7.52 42.28 -16.60
N THR A 211 7.52 41.81 -15.34
CA THR A 211 7.08 42.40 -14.05
C THR A 211 6.11 43.60 -14.12
N VAL A 212 5.03 43.73 -13.35
CA VAL A 212 4.95 43.84 -11.87
C VAL A 212 3.51 43.58 -11.41
N GLY A 213 3.35 42.92 -10.26
CA GLY A 213 2.05 42.68 -9.64
C GLY A 213 1.47 43.88 -8.88
N VAL A 214 0.26 43.68 -8.35
CA VAL A 214 -0.22 44.07 -7.00
C VAL A 214 -1.71 43.64 -6.91
N GLN A 215 -2.00 42.77 -5.95
CA GLN A 215 -3.31 42.38 -5.40
C GLN A 215 -3.82 43.49 -4.42
N PRO A 216 -4.90 43.33 -3.63
CA PRO A 216 -6.25 42.79 -3.83
C PRO A 216 -7.33 43.75 -3.22
N SER A 217 -8.62 43.41 -3.32
CA SER A 217 -9.69 43.57 -2.28
C SER A 217 -11.05 43.23 -2.92
N GLN A 218 -11.81 42.23 -2.43
CA GLN A 218 -12.97 42.37 -1.51
C GLN A 218 -13.97 43.46 -2.00
N ILE A 219 -15.30 43.33 -2.08
CA ILE A 219 -16.29 42.62 -1.26
C ILE A 219 -17.67 42.67 -1.97
N SER A 220 -18.56 41.75 -1.58
CA SER A 220 -20.03 41.91 -1.41
C SER A 220 -21.02 41.76 -2.57
N SER A 221 -21.74 40.64 -2.46
CA SER A 221 -23.12 40.29 -2.79
C SER A 221 -24.15 41.41 -2.97
N THR A 222 -25.06 41.22 -3.95
CA THR A 222 -26.51 41.32 -3.74
C THR A 222 -27.28 40.40 -4.70
N GLN A 223 -28.15 39.61 -4.07
CA GLN A 223 -29.13 38.67 -4.59
C GLN A 223 -30.42 39.42 -4.98
N MET A 224 -31.02 39.10 -6.12
CA MET A 224 -32.44 39.37 -6.43
C MET A 224 -32.99 38.23 -7.29
N ASP A 225 -34.08 37.63 -6.80
CA ASP A 225 -34.84 36.53 -7.37
C ASP A 225 -35.60 36.92 -8.65
N SER A 226 -35.79 35.96 -9.56
CA SER A 226 -37.06 35.83 -10.29
C SER A 226 -37.24 34.47 -10.95
N ALA A 227 -38.46 33.98 -10.81
CA ALA A 227 -38.94 32.63 -11.02
C ALA A 227 -39.14 32.24 -12.49
N GLY A 228 -39.03 30.94 -12.79
CA GLY A 228 -39.31 30.40 -14.12
C GLY A 228 -39.20 28.87 -14.22
N SER A 229 -40.25 28.20 -13.75
CA SER A 229 -40.54 26.75 -13.76
C SER A 229 -40.16 25.97 -15.04
N LYS A 230 -39.54 24.77 -14.87
CA LYS A 230 -40.11 23.43 -15.23
C LYS A 230 -39.05 22.30 -15.15
N GLN A 231 -39.19 21.50 -14.09
CA GLN A 231 -39.16 20.03 -14.02
C GLN A 231 -38.18 19.24 -14.94
N PHE A 232 -37.12 18.70 -14.35
CA PHE A 232 -36.70 17.31 -14.63
C PHE A 232 -36.03 16.70 -13.38
N THR A 233 -36.66 15.65 -12.86
CA THR A 233 -36.28 14.92 -11.65
C THR A 233 -35.22 13.86 -11.97
N THR A 234 -34.10 13.86 -11.25
CA THR A 234 -33.25 12.67 -11.07
C THR A 234 -32.97 12.45 -9.58
N PRO A 235 -32.97 11.20 -9.10
CA PRO A 235 -32.91 10.89 -7.68
C PRO A 235 -31.49 11.02 -7.11
N ALA A 236 -31.46 11.39 -5.82
CA ALA A 236 -30.31 11.74 -5.01
C ALA A 236 -29.25 10.62 -4.89
N SER A 237 -27.99 11.01 -5.08
CA SER A 237 -26.85 10.27 -4.55
C SER A 237 -26.73 10.54 -3.05
N VAL A 238 -27.06 9.51 -2.27
CA VAL A 238 -26.84 9.45 -0.83
C VAL A 238 -25.33 9.43 -0.58
N THR A 239 -24.77 10.60 -0.22
CA THR A 239 -23.47 10.68 0.43
C THR A 239 -23.69 10.47 1.91
N SER A 240 -23.60 9.21 2.35
CA SER A 240 -23.52 8.87 3.76
C SER A 240 -22.16 9.32 4.31
N SER A 241 -22.07 10.59 4.67
CA SER A 241 -21.04 11.10 5.57
C SER A 241 -21.24 10.49 6.95
N ILE A 242 -20.72 9.28 7.15
CA ILE A 242 -20.59 8.69 8.49
C ILE A 242 -19.46 9.44 9.19
N ASN A 243 -19.88 10.47 9.91
CA ASN A 243 -19.15 11.02 11.05
C ASN A 243 -18.92 9.87 12.04
N VAL A 244 -17.74 9.24 11.97
CA VAL A 244 -17.33 8.27 12.99
C VAL A 244 -17.03 9.09 14.26
N PRO A 245 -17.81 8.93 15.35
CA PRO A 245 -17.49 9.58 16.60
C PRO A 245 -16.11 9.09 17.04
N ARG A 246 -15.22 10.03 17.40
CA ARG A 246 -14.01 9.74 18.18
C ARG A 246 -14.41 8.85 19.36
N GLN A 247 -14.25 7.54 19.23
CA GLN A 247 -14.37 6.65 20.37
C GLN A 247 -13.21 6.99 21.29
N ASN A 248 -13.57 7.53 22.45
CA ASN A 248 -12.73 7.65 23.63
C ASN A 248 -12.17 6.27 23.96
N SER A 249 -11.03 5.90 23.37
CA SER A 249 -10.22 4.82 23.89
C SER A 249 -9.74 5.28 25.26
N PRO A 250 -9.98 4.50 26.33
CA PRO A 250 -9.33 4.71 27.61
C PRO A 250 -7.89 4.20 27.47
N SER A 251 -7.12 4.80 26.57
CA SER A 251 -5.67 4.65 26.54
C SER A 251 -5.12 5.48 27.70
N ARG A 252 -5.40 5.03 28.94
CA ARG A 252 -4.43 5.23 30.00
C ARG A 252 -3.20 4.48 29.50
N PRO A 253 -2.10 5.16 29.11
CA PRO A 253 -0.88 4.44 28.81
C PRO A 253 -0.59 3.62 30.07
N ILE A 254 -0.56 2.29 29.93
CA ILE A 254 -0.16 1.41 31.01
C ILE A 254 1.25 1.89 31.38
N ARG A 255 1.32 2.65 32.47
CA ARG A 255 2.56 3.15 33.03
C ARG A 255 3.43 1.91 33.16
N LYS A 256 4.61 1.94 32.53
CA LYS A 256 5.62 0.88 32.63
C LYS A 256 5.63 0.37 34.07
N GLY A 257 4.97 -0.77 34.27
CA GLY A 257 4.77 -1.33 35.60
C GLY A 257 6.13 -1.71 36.18
N LYS A 258 6.14 -2.09 37.45
CA LYS A 258 7.32 -2.73 38.05
C LYS A 258 7.79 -3.84 37.10
N PRO A 259 9.11 -4.01 36.87
CA PRO A 259 9.59 -5.09 36.02
C PRO A 259 9.02 -6.42 36.55
N ALA A 260 8.63 -7.33 35.66
CA ALA A 260 7.92 -8.56 36.05
C ALA A 260 8.69 -9.36 37.13
N SER A 261 10.02 -9.27 37.12
CA SER A 261 10.91 -9.88 38.12
C SER A 261 10.70 -9.37 39.56
N GLN A 262 10.19 -8.16 39.76
CA GLN A 262 9.99 -7.54 41.08
C GLN A 262 8.54 -7.64 41.60
N MET A 263 7.63 -8.28 40.85
CA MET A 263 6.23 -8.40 41.23
C MET A 263 6.01 -9.64 42.11
N SER A 264 5.01 -9.60 43.01
CA SER A 264 4.55 -10.80 43.72
C SER A 264 3.86 -11.78 42.75
N ASP A 265 3.74 -13.05 43.13
CA ASP A 265 3.06 -14.05 42.28
C ASP A 265 1.58 -13.70 42.04
N ASP A 266 0.92 -13.13 43.06
CA ASP A 266 -0.46 -12.63 42.96
C ASP A 266 -0.58 -11.44 42.02
N ASP A 267 0.38 -10.50 42.07
CA ASP A 267 0.42 -9.35 41.16
C ASP A 267 0.65 -9.80 39.72
N LEU A 268 1.56 -10.77 39.50
CA LEU A 268 1.82 -11.36 38.18
C LEU A 268 0.56 -12.02 37.61
N ALA A 269 -0.14 -12.82 38.41
CA ALA A 269 -1.36 -13.51 37.99
C ALA A 269 -2.51 -12.51 37.71
N THR A 270 -2.61 -11.45 38.49
CA THR A 270 -3.64 -10.42 38.34
C THR A 270 -3.40 -9.56 37.09
N GLU A 271 -2.17 -9.06 36.89
CA GLU A 271 -1.83 -8.27 35.71
C GLU A 271 -1.95 -9.11 34.42
N LYS A 272 -1.53 -10.40 34.46
CA LYS A 272 -1.70 -11.32 33.33
C LYS A 272 -3.17 -11.53 32.96
N ARG A 273 -4.06 -11.71 33.94
CA ARG A 273 -5.51 -11.84 33.71
C ARG A 273 -6.10 -10.57 33.10
N TYR A 274 -5.70 -9.40 33.60
CA TYR A 274 -6.14 -8.10 33.09
C TYR A 274 -5.70 -7.88 31.63
N LEU A 275 -4.42 -8.10 31.32
CA LEU A 275 -3.92 -7.95 29.95
C LEU A 275 -4.55 -8.96 28.99
N LYS A 276 -4.76 -10.21 29.44
CA LYS A 276 -5.49 -11.21 28.63
C LYS A 276 -6.90 -10.73 28.29
N TYR A 277 -7.63 -10.17 29.26
CA TYR A 277 -8.98 -9.65 29.04
C TYR A 277 -9.00 -8.49 28.05
N ILE A 278 -8.10 -7.51 28.20
CA ILE A 278 -8.03 -6.35 27.31
C ILE A 278 -7.64 -6.75 25.89
N LEU A 279 -6.61 -7.59 25.74
CA LEU A 279 -6.18 -8.07 24.43
C LEU A 279 -7.29 -8.87 23.75
N HIS A 280 -8.01 -9.73 24.48
CA HIS A 280 -9.15 -10.46 23.95
C HIS A 280 -10.29 -9.53 23.53
N ARG A 281 -10.62 -8.52 24.35
CA ARG A 281 -11.63 -7.52 24.00
C ARG A 281 -11.25 -6.76 22.73
N PHE A 282 -10.00 -6.34 22.60
CA PHE A 282 -9.50 -5.72 21.37
C PHE A 282 -9.63 -6.66 20.16
N GLU A 283 -9.22 -7.93 20.29
CA GLU A 283 -9.29 -8.89 19.20
C GLU A 283 -10.76 -9.14 18.77
N SER A 284 -11.68 -9.30 19.72
CA SER A 284 -13.13 -9.44 19.44
C SER A 284 -13.74 -8.18 18.81
N ASP A 285 -13.46 -7.00 19.37
CA ASP A 285 -13.97 -5.71 18.83
C ASP A 285 -13.42 -5.46 17.41
N PHE A 286 -12.17 -5.85 17.16
CA PHE A 286 -11.55 -5.74 15.84
C PHE A 286 -12.20 -6.69 14.84
N GLU A 287 -12.41 -7.95 15.21
CA GLU A 287 -13.03 -8.95 14.35
C GLU A 287 -14.49 -8.62 14.05
N GLN A 288 -15.25 -8.14 15.05
CA GLN A 288 -16.64 -7.69 14.87
C GLN A 288 -16.75 -6.52 13.88
N LYS A 289 -15.81 -5.57 13.93
CA LYS A 289 -15.83 -4.37 13.06
C LYS A 289 -15.29 -4.63 11.66
N ASN A 290 -14.28 -5.48 11.51
CA ASN A 290 -13.56 -5.66 10.25
C ASN A 290 -13.87 -6.99 9.55
N GLY A 291 -14.62 -7.90 10.18
CA GLY A 291 -14.92 -9.23 9.64
C GLY A 291 -13.71 -10.14 9.48
N ARG A 292 -12.58 -9.80 10.12
CA ARG A 292 -11.34 -10.57 10.07
C ARG A 292 -10.54 -10.44 11.37
N PRO A 293 -9.72 -11.44 11.74
CA PRO A 293 -8.82 -11.32 12.87
C PRO A 293 -7.74 -10.24 12.65
N PRO A 294 -7.25 -9.58 13.72
CA PRO A 294 -6.21 -8.55 13.60
C PRO A 294 -4.86 -9.13 13.18
N THR A 295 -4.28 -8.54 12.13
CA THR A 295 -2.95 -8.88 11.61
C THR A 295 -1.83 -8.28 12.48
N LYS A 296 -0.57 -8.64 12.20
CA LYS A 296 0.60 -8.06 12.88
C LYS A 296 0.66 -6.53 12.77
N ASN A 297 0.17 -5.95 11.67
CA ASN A 297 0.16 -4.50 11.50
C ASN A 297 -0.92 -3.82 12.35
N ASP A 298 -2.09 -4.44 12.49
CA ASP A 298 -3.20 -3.95 13.30
C ASP A 298 -2.84 -3.94 14.80
N ARG A 299 -2.05 -4.93 15.23
CA ARG A 299 -1.54 -5.06 16.61
C ARG A 299 -0.44 -4.06 16.96
N ARG A 300 0.02 -3.20 16.04
CA ARG A 300 1.09 -2.22 16.32
C ARG A 300 0.73 -1.26 17.44
N VAL A 301 -0.53 -0.84 17.51
CA VAL A 301 -1.02 0.06 18.57
C VAL A 301 -0.99 -0.60 19.95
N TRP A 302 -1.07 -1.93 20.00
CA TRP A 302 -1.11 -2.76 21.22
C TRP A 302 0.20 -3.51 21.49
N THR A 303 1.29 -3.13 20.81
CA THR A 303 2.56 -3.88 20.89
C THR A 303 3.14 -3.88 22.31
N ALA A 304 2.95 -2.80 23.08
CA ALA A 304 3.41 -2.74 24.46
C ALA A 304 2.68 -3.75 25.36
N GLU A 305 1.37 -3.90 25.19
CA GLU A 305 0.50 -4.80 25.95
C GLU A 305 0.78 -6.27 25.61
N TYR A 306 0.96 -6.60 24.32
CA TYR A 306 1.38 -7.95 23.92
C TYR A 306 2.76 -8.31 24.48
N THR A 307 3.70 -7.35 24.47
CA THR A 307 5.05 -7.56 25.03
C THR A 307 4.97 -7.81 26.53
N ARG A 308 4.25 -6.95 27.26
CA ARG A 308 4.05 -7.09 28.72
C ARG A 308 3.36 -8.41 29.08
N TYR A 309 2.32 -8.81 28.34
CA TYR A 309 1.66 -10.11 28.55
C TYR A 309 2.63 -11.28 28.35
N GLY A 310 3.51 -11.20 27.34
CA GLY A 310 4.58 -12.17 27.10
C GLY A 310 5.59 -12.24 28.25
N GLU A 311 6.05 -11.09 28.75
CA GLU A 311 6.95 -10.98 29.90
C GLU A 311 6.34 -11.64 31.15
N LEU A 312 5.10 -11.31 31.49
CA LEU A 312 4.39 -11.89 32.64
C LEU A 312 4.20 -13.39 32.49
N LYS A 313 3.84 -13.87 31.29
CA LYS A 313 3.68 -15.32 31.02
C LYS A 313 5.00 -16.07 31.21
N ASN A 314 6.10 -15.51 30.71
CA ASN A 314 7.44 -16.10 30.83
C ASN A 314 7.93 -16.09 32.29
N GLU A 315 7.69 -15.00 33.03
CA GLU A 315 8.09 -14.89 34.43
C GLU A 315 7.32 -15.89 35.32
N ILE A 316 6.01 -16.03 35.12
CA ILE A 316 5.21 -17.05 35.83
C ILE A 316 5.73 -18.45 35.51
N LEU A 317 6.00 -18.75 34.23
CA LEU A 317 6.54 -20.06 33.82
C LEU A 317 7.91 -20.33 34.46
N ARG A 318 8.78 -19.31 34.53
CA ARG A 318 10.10 -19.39 35.17
C ARG A 318 9.99 -19.67 36.66
N ARG A 319 9.09 -18.99 37.38
CA ARG A 319 8.85 -19.23 38.82
C ARG A 319 8.25 -20.60 39.08
N SER A 320 7.32 -21.06 38.25
CA SER A 320 6.76 -22.42 38.36
C SER A 320 7.79 -23.52 38.09
N ALA A 321 8.75 -23.29 37.18
CA ALA A 321 9.84 -24.23 36.94
C ALA A 321 10.82 -24.30 38.13
N ASN A 322 11.17 -23.15 38.71
CA ASN A 322 12.08 -23.08 39.87
C ASN A 322 11.44 -23.62 41.15
N GLY A 323 10.14 -23.41 41.36
CA GLY A 323 9.42 -23.94 42.52
C GLY A 323 9.45 -25.47 42.60
N LYS A 324 9.46 -26.16 41.45
CA LYS A 324 9.51 -27.64 41.41
C LYS A 324 10.88 -28.23 41.75
N GLN A 325 11.96 -27.48 41.64
CA GLN A 325 13.30 -27.98 41.99
C GLN A 325 13.56 -27.95 43.51
N GLY A 326 12.86 -27.10 44.27
CA GLY A 326 13.01 -27.02 45.72
C GLY A 326 12.28 -28.13 46.51
N GLU A 327 11.27 -28.76 45.90
CA GLU A 327 10.43 -29.75 46.58
C GLU A 327 10.91 -31.20 46.38
N ALA A 328 11.77 -31.45 45.38
CA ALA A 328 12.21 -32.80 45.02
C ALA A 328 13.36 -33.36 45.87
N SER A 329 14.02 -32.55 46.71
CA SER A 329 15.20 -33.01 47.49
C SER A 329 14.88 -33.54 48.89
N ASN A 330 13.60 -33.67 49.29
CA ASN A 330 13.26 -34.05 50.67
C ASN A 330 12.38 -35.30 50.85
N VAL A 331 12.25 -36.18 49.85
CA VAL A 331 11.47 -37.43 50.00
C VAL A 331 12.16 -38.59 49.28
N GLU A 332 13.21 -39.14 49.89
CA GLU A 332 13.79 -40.44 49.53
C GLU A 332 13.42 -41.44 50.64
N GLY A 333 12.35 -42.21 50.44
CA GLY A 333 11.95 -43.27 51.38
C GLY A 333 10.49 -43.69 51.25
N GLY A 334 10.26 -44.87 50.66
CA GLY A 334 8.95 -45.55 50.67
C GLY A 334 8.39 -45.78 49.26
N ALA A 335 8.93 -46.76 48.53
CA ALA A 335 8.42 -48.14 48.49
C ALA A 335 7.02 -48.28 47.85
N HIS A 336 7.04 -48.77 46.61
CA HIS A 336 6.11 -49.73 46.01
C HIS A 336 4.61 -49.63 46.38
N THR A 337 3.77 -49.30 45.40
CA THR A 337 2.61 -50.15 45.04
C THR A 337 2.18 -49.87 43.60
N ARG A 338 2.04 -50.94 42.81
CA ARG A 338 1.62 -51.00 41.41
C ARG A 338 0.12 -51.32 41.39
N VAL A 339 -0.73 -50.44 40.88
CA VAL A 339 -2.15 -50.70 40.58
C VAL A 339 -2.43 -49.99 39.25
N SER A 340 -2.42 -50.73 38.14
CA SER A 340 -3.58 -51.35 37.50
C SER A 340 -4.52 -50.32 36.85
N ALA A 341 -4.60 -50.45 35.54
CA ALA A 341 -5.32 -49.60 34.60
C ALA A 341 -6.84 -49.66 34.78
N GLY A 342 -7.50 -48.53 34.50
CA GLY A 342 -8.91 -48.45 34.12
C GLY A 342 -9.09 -47.30 33.13
N PRO A 343 -9.70 -47.52 31.95
CA PRO A 343 -9.98 -46.44 31.01
C PRO A 343 -11.21 -45.64 31.47
N VAL A 344 -11.10 -44.32 31.47
CA VAL A 344 -12.19 -43.40 31.80
C VAL A 344 -12.99 -43.09 30.52
N THR A 345 -14.24 -43.49 30.56
CA THR A 345 -15.31 -43.18 29.60
C THR A 345 -15.67 -41.69 29.67
N ILE A 346 -15.79 -41.05 28.50
CA ILE A 346 -16.35 -39.70 28.35
C ILE A 346 -17.87 -39.82 28.14
N PRO A 347 -18.71 -39.07 28.87
CA PRO A 347 -20.07 -38.78 28.44
C PRO A 347 -20.14 -37.40 27.75
N GLU A 348 -20.63 -37.41 26.50
CA GLU A 348 -21.30 -36.25 25.89
C GLU A 348 -22.53 -35.88 26.71
N ASN A 349 -22.73 -34.58 26.95
CA ASN A 349 -24.07 -34.02 27.12
C ASN A 349 -24.05 -32.48 27.00
N PHE A 350 -24.96 -32.00 26.15
CA PHE A 350 -25.42 -30.63 25.85
C PHE A 350 -24.59 -29.72 24.94
#